data_AF-U6D9H7-F1
#
_entry.id   AF-U6D9H7-F1
#
_cell.length_a   1.000
_cell.length_b   1.000
_cell.length_c   1.000
_cell.angle_alpha   90.00
_cell.angle_beta   90.00
_cell.angle_gamma   90.00
#
_symmetry.space_group_name_H-M   'P 1'
#
loop_
_entity.id
_entity.type
_entity.pdbx_description
1 polymer ?
#
loop_
_entity_poly.entity_id
_entity_poly.type
_entity_poly.pdbx_seq_one_letter_code
_entity_poly.pdbx_strand_id
1 'polypeptide(L)' 'GLCSSLLDLAPDVLEPGGTFLCKTWAGSQSLALRKRLTGQFQNTRAVKPRASRKESAEVYLLATQYQRGKDFAED' A
#
# COMPACT_ATOMS: atom_id res chain seq x y z
N GLY A 1 -1.64 1.93 12.65
CA GLY A 1 -1.30 0.50 12.54
C GLY A 1 -0.12 0.33 11.60
N LEU A 2 0.74 -0.68 11.80
CA LEU A 2 2.08 -0.77 11.18
C LEU A 2 2.10 -0.43 9.68
N CYS A 3 1.22 -1.03 8.86
CA CYS A 3 1.22 -0.80 7.42
C CYS A 3 0.73 0.61 7.04
N SER A 4 -0.19 1.20 7.80
CA SER A 4 -0.60 2.60 7.60
C SER A 4 0.54 3.56 7.93
N SER A 5 1.28 3.30 9.02
CA SER A 5 2.43 4.09 9.43
C SER A 5 3.58 4.01 8.40
N LEU A 6 3.80 2.84 7.80
CA LEU A 6 4.75 2.72 6.67
C LEU A 6 4.30 3.52 5.44
N LEU A 7 2.99 3.57 5.15
CA LEU A 7 2.47 4.39 4.06
C LEU A 7 2.60 5.89 4.36
N ASP A 8 2.52 6.30 5.63
CA ASP A 8 2.76 7.70 6.03
C ASP A 8 4.20 8.14 5.74
N LEU A 9 5.16 7.20 5.75
CA LEU A 9 6.57 7.45 5.39
C LEU A 9 6.84 7.39 3.88
N ALA A 10 5.87 6.98 3.05
CA ALA A 10 6.04 6.82 1.61
C ALA A 10 6.60 8.07 0.90
N PRO A 11 6.19 9.32 1.23
CA PRO A 11 6.72 10.52 0.56
C PRO A 11 8.23 10.74 0.79
N ASP A 12 8.75 10.26 1.91
CA ASP A 12 10.14 10.44 2.32
C ASP A 12 11.06 9.31 1.81
N VAL A 13 10.49 8.14 1.51
CA VAL A 13 11.26 6.92 1.20
C VAL A 13 11.03 6.37 -0.20
N LEU A 14 9.89 6.67 -0.83
CA LEU A 14 9.58 6.19 -2.18
C LEU A 14 9.82 7.27 -3.22
N GLU A 15 10.71 6.96 -4.15
CA GLU A 15 10.84 7.71 -5.40
C GLU A 15 9.57 7.55 -6.27
N PRO A 16 9.29 8.53 -7.16
CA PRO A 16 8.27 8.39 -8.18
C PRO A 16 8.41 7.08 -8.96
N GLY A 17 7.30 6.38 -9.17
CA GLY A 17 7.29 5.05 -9.80
C GLY A 17 7.54 3.88 -8.82
N GLY A 18 7.83 4.17 -7.55
CA GLY A 18 8.10 3.20 -6.50
C GLY A 18 6.97 2.19 -6.24
N THR A 19 7.30 1.16 -5.47
CA THR A 19 6.38 0.05 -5.12
C THR A 19 6.27 -0.12 -3.61
N PHE A 20 5.04 -0.31 -3.14
CA PHE A 20 4.72 -0.62 -1.76
C PHE A 20 4.06 -2.00 -1.69
N LEU A 21 4.58 -2.88 -0.83
CA LEU A 21 4.02 -4.18 -0.56
C LEU A 21 3.88 -4.36 0.94
N CYS A 22 2.68 -4.67 1.42
CA CYS A 22 2.47 -4.95 2.83
C CYS A 22 1.61 -6.19 3.02
N LYS A 23 1.89 -6.91 4.11
CA LYS A 23 1.08 -8.02 4.60
C LYS A 23 0.19 -7.52 5.74
N THR A 24 -1.11 -7.79 5.64
CA THR A 24 -2.09 -7.41 6.65
C THR A 24 -3.13 -8.52 6.83
N TRP A 25 -4.00 -8.38 7.81
CA TRP A 25 -5.14 -9.28 8.02
C TRP A 25 -6.37 -8.75 7.29
N ALA A 26 -7.15 -9.65 6.70
CA ALA A 26 -8.43 -9.31 6.10
C ALA A 26 -9.35 -8.64 7.14
N GLY A 27 -10.00 -7.56 6.73
CA GLY A 27 -10.90 -6.79 7.59
C GLY A 27 -10.95 -5.31 7.25
N SER A 28 -11.67 -4.54 8.05
CA SER A 28 -11.89 -3.09 7.84
C SER A 28 -10.59 -2.31 7.65
N GLN A 29 -9.55 -2.62 8.43
CA GLN A 29 -8.25 -1.96 8.36
C GLN A 29 -7.55 -2.21 7.02
N SER A 30 -7.62 -3.41 6.46
CA SER A 30 -7.06 -3.72 5.14
C SER A 30 -7.80 -2.99 4.01
N LEU A 31 -9.11 -2.79 4.14
CA LEU A 31 -9.91 -2.03 3.18
C LEU A 31 -9.57 -0.53 3.24
N ALA A 32 -9.45 0.03 4.44
CA ALA A 32 -9.04 1.41 4.64
C ALA A 32 -7.62 1.66 4.08
N LEU A 33 -6.68 0.75 4.34
CA LEU A 33 -5.33 0.83 3.79
C LEU A 33 -5.33 0.73 2.26
N ARG A 34 -6.09 -0.20 1.67
CA ARG A 34 -6.23 -0.32 0.22
C ARG A 34 -6.76 0.97 -0.41
N LYS A 35 -7.76 1.60 0.20
CA LYS A 35 -8.30 2.89 -0.26
C LYS A 35 -7.23 3.98 -0.27
N ARG A 36 -6.41 4.07 0.79
CA ARG A 36 -5.29 5.02 0.85
C ARG A 36 -4.25 4.75 -0.24
N LEU A 37 -3.89 3.49 -0.47
CA LEU A 37 -2.95 3.09 -1.52
C LEU A 37 -3.47 3.47 -2.93
N THR A 38 -4.75 3.25 -3.22
CA THR A 38 -5.33 3.62 -4.53
C THR A 38 -5.31 5.14 -4.78
N GLY A 39 -5.22 5.97 -3.74
CA GLY A 39 -5.06 7.42 -3.90
C GLY A 39 -3.62 7.88 -4.15
N GLN A 40 -2.61 7.03 -3.96
CA GLN A 40 -1.19 7.39 -4.04
C GLN A 40 -0.40 6.58 -5.07
N PHE A 41 -1.01 5.53 -5.64
CA PHE A 41 -0.36 4.60 -6.57
C PHE A 41 -1.28 4.38 -7.78
N GLN A 42 -0.71 4.27 -8.98
CA GLN A 42 -1.53 4.02 -10.18
C GLN A 42 -2.23 2.66 -10.12
N ASN A 43 -1.57 1.65 -9.54
CA ASN A 43 -2.10 0.30 -9.48
C ASN A 43 -2.09 -0.20 -8.04
N THR A 44 -3.20 -0.76 -7.58
CA THR A 44 -3.29 -1.40 -6.27
C THR A 44 -4.09 -2.71 -6.38
N ARG A 45 -3.51 -3.82 -5.94
CA ARG A 45 -4.18 -5.12 -5.93
C ARG A 45 -3.88 -5.93 -4.68
N ALA A 46 -4.87 -6.73 -4.27
CA ALA A 46 -4.65 -7.78 -3.28
C ALA A 46 -4.01 -8.99 -3.97
N VAL A 47 -2.98 -9.56 -3.35
CA VAL A 47 -2.31 -10.77 -3.81
C VAL A 47 -2.28 -11.80 -2.68
N LYS A 48 -2.39 -13.09 -3.06
CA LYS A 48 -2.20 -14.23 -2.15
C LYS A 48 -1.03 -15.05 -2.69
N PRO A 49 0.19 -14.86 -2.15
CA PRO A 49 1.36 -15.62 -2.60
C PRO A 49 1.17 -17.13 -2.41
N ARG A 50 1.78 -17.95 -3.29
CA ARG A 50 1.76 -19.42 -3.17
C ARG A 50 2.32 -19.93 -1.83
N ALA A 51 3.26 -19.19 -1.24
CA ALA A 51 3.84 -19.48 0.06
C ALA A 51 2.87 -19.21 1.24
N SER A 52 1.74 -18.54 1.00
CA SER A 52 0.73 -18.31 2.04
C SER A 52 -0.11 -19.56 2.24
N ARG A 53 -0.32 -19.93 3.51
CA ARG A 53 -1.30 -20.97 3.86
C ARG A 53 -2.69 -20.60 3.37
N LYS A 54 -3.44 -21.59 2.88
CA LYS A 54 -4.76 -21.37 2.25
C LYS A 54 -5.78 -20.87 3.26
N GLU A 55 -5.74 -21.42 4.46
CA GLU A 55 -6.62 -21.13 5.60
C GLU A 55 -6.33 -19.79 6.29
N SER A 56 -5.22 -19.13 5.95
CA SER A 56 -4.81 -17.92 6.65
C SER A 56 -5.59 -16.69 6.16
N ALA A 57 -6.04 -15.85 7.09
CA ALA A 57 -6.77 -14.61 6.80
C ALA A 57 -5.87 -13.45 6.30
N GLU A 58 -4.59 -13.70 6.05
CA GLU A 58 -3.65 -12.68 5.55
C GLU A 58 -3.94 -12.30 4.10
N VAL A 59 -3.82 -11.01 3.84
CA VAL A 59 -3.90 -10.37 2.53
C VAL A 59 -2.61 -9.58 2.33
N TYR A 60 -2.02 -9.71 1.14
CA TYR A 60 -0.92 -8.83 0.74
C TYR A 60 -1.48 -7.75 -0.17
N LEU A 61 -1.25 -6.48 0.15
CA LEU A 61 -1.60 -5.37 -0.72
C LEU A 61 -0.35 -4.92 -1.47
N LEU A 62 -0.37 -5.09 -2.79
CA LEU A 62 0.67 -4.64 -3.70
C LEU A 62 0.19 -3.37 -4.40
N ALA A 63 0.90 -2.27 -4.18
CA ALA A 63 0.68 -1.00 -4.84
C ALA A 63 1.93 -0.61 -5.64
N THR A 64 1.78 -0.27 -6.91
CA THR A 64 2.90 0.03 -7.81
C THR A 64 2.69 1.36 -8.52
N GLN A 65 3.78 1.94 -9.03
CA GLN A 65 3.79 3.26 -9.65
C GLN A 65 3.35 4.34 -8.66
N TYR A 66 4.14 4.52 -7.59
CA TYR A 66 3.93 5.59 -6.63
C TYR A 66 3.88 6.93 -7.36
N GLN A 67 2.76 7.62 -7.18
CA GLN A 67 2.59 8.98 -7.64
C GLN A 67 3.00 9.84 -6.44
N ARG A 68 4.16 10.49 -6.52
CA ARG A 68 4.51 11.52 -5.55
C ARG A 68 3.32 12.46 -5.52
N GLY A 69 2.64 12.52 -4.37
CA GLY A 69 1.49 13.40 -4.21
C GLY A 69 1.96 14.76 -4.70
N LYS A 70 1.27 15.34 -5.69
CA LYS A 70 1.64 16.63 -6.30
C LYS A 70 2.29 17.45 -5.21
N ASP A 71 3.57 17.78 -5.39
CA ASP A 71 4.23 18.71 -4.50
C ASP A 71 3.20 19.81 -4.27
N PHE A 72 2.78 20.01 -3.03
CA PHE A 72 2.30 21.32 -2.65
C PHE A 72 3.56 22.18 -2.81
N ALA A 73 3.83 22.56 -4.06
CA ALA A 73 4.74 23.62 -4.38
C ALA A 73 4.16 24.80 -3.63
N GLU A 74 4.82 25.15 -2.52
CA GLU A 74 4.67 26.46 -1.92
C GLU A 74 5.07 27.46 -3.01
N ASP A 75 4.06 28.12 -3.60
CA ASP A 75 4.23 29.44 -4.21
C ASP A 75 4.43 30.47 -3.08
#